data_AF-A0A1Q5UC82-F1
#
_entry.id   AF-A0A1Q5UC82-F1
#
_cell.length_a   1.000
_cell.length_b   1.000
_cell.length_c   1.000
_cell.angle_alpha   90.00
_cell.angle_beta   90.00
_cell.angle_gamma   90.00
#
_symmetry.space_group_name_H-M   'P 1'
#
loop_
_entity.id
_entity.type
_entity.pdbx_description
1 polymer ?
#
loop_
_entity_poly.entity_id
_entity_poly.type
_entity_poly.pdbx_seq_one_letter_code
_entity_poly.pdbx_strand_id
1 'polypeptide(L)'
;MEKRRTSRACDACKRRKVRCNGQSSCQQCTHVGLRCTYSSTLSSQTRKKNLARGSVIAECRTLSTQPSQRSQIEGTLASRVLPLSIPASIVSHPNPSFFHEFLHEYERYVYPMSPVIPAIEVQEMIANMDDDRDAASFVYIFAAVTLNLTRGEPVQEAPATRERIATLLTRSLEHRRPLGFDSQPTVLSVICSLFTEMCSVGLRRLDMGFLYLREAISLLYMLHAHSDEALAEIEMPERARLQRVYWECFIHERFTALTYNRPPCLSPLRGLPDHDPSLPEDVEAGFNHIINNFCLVDREFLEYWLCERTGVSSEWIENKQRQLEDNCWHREVSQLPGMLQADLIITRHWLRTLTWQIALSNTLLSSSPDSCLLLSLSFPLRLSNQLRQFLVTIPHDMVGIHGSGILEKLYEIANVITDVVLQLPHASGDDTIQRIHDIIFLKNFVYSFAGFQTLRPVVLTQKFEMIREKYPEIREIELLL
;
A
#
# COMPACT_ATOMS: atom_id res chain seq x y z
N MET A 1 13.03 -17.36 62.38
CA MET A 1 12.79 -18.14 61.16
C MET A 1 13.05 -17.26 59.95
N GLU A 2 14.20 -17.45 59.30
CA GLU A 2 14.62 -16.67 58.13
C GLU A 2 13.67 -16.85 56.94
N LYS A 3 13.20 -15.73 56.37
CA LYS A 3 12.42 -15.69 55.13
C LYS A 3 13.33 -15.99 53.95
N ARG A 4 13.35 -17.25 53.49
CA ARG A 4 13.99 -17.64 52.21
C ARG A 4 13.42 -16.78 51.07
N ARG A 5 14.25 -15.92 50.46
CA ARG A 5 13.94 -15.20 49.22
C ARG A 5 13.81 -16.23 48.09
N THR A 6 12.61 -16.34 47.51
CA THR A 6 12.32 -17.24 46.39
C THR A 6 12.80 -16.64 45.08
N SER A 7 13.66 -17.38 44.35
CA SER A 7 14.26 -16.93 43.08
C SER A 7 13.28 -16.88 41.91
N ARG A 8 12.09 -17.50 42.05
CA ARG A 8 11.10 -17.61 40.98
C ARG A 8 9.67 -17.58 41.51
N ALA A 9 8.85 -16.69 40.95
CA ALA A 9 7.40 -16.67 41.17
C ALA A 9 6.67 -17.62 40.21
N CYS A 10 5.51 -18.15 40.62
CA CYS A 10 4.65 -18.95 39.73
C CYS A 10 4.04 -18.10 38.61
N ASP A 11 3.55 -18.74 37.56
CA ASP A 11 3.05 -18.06 36.36
C ASP A 11 1.84 -17.16 36.66
N ALA A 12 0.99 -17.57 37.60
CA ALA A 12 -0.20 -16.80 38.03
C ALA A 12 0.17 -15.58 38.87
N CYS A 13 1.07 -15.71 39.85
CA CYS A 13 1.56 -14.58 40.64
C CYS A 13 2.38 -13.59 39.80
N LYS A 14 3.13 -14.10 38.81
CA LYS A 14 3.89 -13.26 37.86
C LYS A 14 2.96 -12.42 36.98
N ARG A 15 1.91 -13.01 36.40
CA ARG A 15 0.90 -12.28 35.62
C ARG A 15 0.17 -11.22 36.45
N ARG A 16 -0.15 -11.54 37.71
CA ARG A 16 -0.85 -10.63 38.63
C ARG A 16 0.07 -9.62 39.35
N LYS A 17 1.39 -9.70 39.15
CA LYS A 17 2.42 -8.85 39.82
C LYS A 17 2.31 -8.84 41.35
N VAL A 18 2.01 -9.99 41.97
CA VAL A 18 1.91 -10.16 43.44
C VAL A 18 3.05 -11.04 43.97
N ARG A 19 3.38 -10.91 45.27
CA ARG A 19 4.46 -11.70 45.91
C ARG A 19 4.08 -13.19 45.97
N CYS A 20 5.02 -14.03 45.54
CA CYS A 20 4.87 -15.49 45.54
C CYS A 20 5.84 -16.11 46.55
N ASN A 21 5.33 -17.00 47.41
CA ASN A 21 6.15 -17.71 48.41
C ASN A 21 6.88 -18.95 47.84
N GLY A 22 6.76 -19.23 46.52
CA GLY A 22 7.55 -20.24 45.80
C GLY A 22 7.23 -21.71 46.12
N GLN A 23 6.18 -21.99 46.88
CA GLN A 23 5.73 -23.36 47.16
C GLN A 23 5.02 -23.99 45.94
N SER A 24 4.93 -25.32 45.88
CA SER A 24 4.25 -26.05 44.80
C SER A 24 2.81 -25.58 44.58
N SER A 25 2.10 -25.27 45.67
CA SER A 25 0.86 -24.48 45.68
C SER A 25 1.07 -23.23 46.53
N CYS A 26 1.37 -22.10 45.89
CA CYS A 26 1.67 -20.87 46.62
C CYS A 26 0.43 -20.33 47.35
N GLN A 27 0.60 -19.76 48.55
CA GLN A 27 -0.49 -19.28 49.41
C GLN A 27 -1.45 -18.33 48.68
N GLN A 28 -0.93 -17.47 47.79
CA GLN A 28 -1.72 -16.50 47.03
C GLN A 28 -2.59 -17.15 45.94
N CYS A 29 -2.11 -18.25 45.35
CA CYS A 29 -2.90 -19.03 44.40
C CYS A 29 -3.96 -19.84 45.14
N THR A 30 -3.61 -20.44 46.28
CA THR A 30 -4.55 -21.23 47.10
C THR A 30 -5.69 -20.38 47.63
N HIS A 31 -5.41 -19.19 48.18
CA HIS A 31 -6.44 -18.29 48.72
C HIS A 31 -7.43 -17.79 47.66
N VAL A 32 -7.01 -17.70 46.39
CA VAL A 32 -7.82 -17.16 45.29
C VAL A 32 -8.36 -18.28 44.39
N GLY A 33 -8.13 -19.56 44.74
CA GLY A 33 -8.59 -20.70 43.95
C GLY A 33 -7.96 -20.83 42.56
N LEU A 34 -6.74 -20.30 42.36
CA LEU A 34 -6.06 -20.33 41.06
C LEU A 34 -5.07 -21.49 40.96
N ARG A 35 -4.96 -22.07 39.76
CA ARG A 35 -3.99 -23.12 39.46
C ARG A 35 -2.56 -22.55 39.51
N CYS A 36 -1.74 -23.07 40.44
CA CYS A 36 -0.35 -22.64 40.64
C CYS A 36 0.60 -23.49 39.77
N THR A 37 1.20 -22.90 38.74
CA THR A 37 2.14 -23.60 37.83
C THR A 37 3.47 -22.85 37.73
N TYR A 38 4.55 -23.63 37.57
CA TYR A 38 5.90 -23.13 37.35
C TYR A 38 6.43 -23.75 36.04
N SER A 39 6.05 -23.18 34.90
CA SER A 39 6.40 -23.78 33.59
C SER A 39 7.91 -23.73 33.34
N SER A 40 8.64 -24.85 33.39
CA SER A 40 10.09 -24.89 33.14
C SER A 40 10.42 -24.38 31.74
N THR A 41 11.15 -23.28 31.64
CA THR A 41 11.70 -22.79 30.37
C THR A 41 12.90 -23.66 29.99
N LEU A 42 12.65 -24.83 29.39
CA LEU A 42 13.67 -25.65 28.71
C LEU A 42 13.07 -26.31 27.47
N SER A 43 13.13 -25.59 26.34
CA SER A 43 13.62 -26.05 25.03
C SER A 43 13.19 -25.05 23.94
N SER A 44 13.96 -23.97 23.81
CA SER A 44 13.88 -23.07 22.65
C SER A 44 14.54 -23.69 21.41
N GLN A 45 14.40 -25.01 21.17
CA GLN A 45 15.06 -25.73 20.08
C GLN A 45 14.15 -26.14 18.92
N THR A 46 12.86 -25.81 18.93
CA THR A 46 11.98 -25.95 17.74
C THR A 46 11.63 -24.63 17.06
N ARG A 47 12.32 -23.54 17.41
CA ARG A 47 12.10 -22.20 16.82
C ARG A 47 13.16 -21.80 15.78
N LYS A 48 13.82 -22.78 15.15
CA LYS A 48 14.74 -22.59 14.01
C LYS A 48 14.22 -23.34 12.77
N LYS A 49 13.12 -22.85 12.21
CA LYS A 49 12.75 -22.95 10.79
C LYS A 49 11.63 -21.94 10.54
N ASN A 50 11.97 -20.65 10.68
CA ASN A 50 11.17 -19.50 10.24
C ASN A 50 12.04 -18.23 10.30
N LEU A 51 13.26 -18.32 9.76
CA LEU A 51 14.16 -17.18 9.57
C LEU A 51 14.34 -16.94 8.08
N ALA A 52 13.36 -16.26 7.49
CA ALA A 52 13.50 -15.52 6.24
C ALA A 52 12.44 -14.41 6.24
N ARG A 53 12.62 -13.41 7.13
CA ARG A 53 11.92 -12.10 7.14
C ARG A 53 12.34 -11.17 8.29
N GLY A 54 13.17 -11.63 9.22
CA GLY A 54 13.64 -10.84 10.38
C GLY A 54 15.05 -10.24 10.31
N SER A 55 15.81 -10.37 9.21
CA SER A 55 17.22 -9.92 9.21
C SER A 55 17.40 -8.40 9.13
N VAL A 56 16.35 -7.64 8.79
CA VAL A 56 16.44 -6.18 8.63
C VAL A 56 16.49 -5.42 9.97
N ILE A 57 16.02 -6.01 11.08
CA ILE A 57 16.02 -5.35 12.39
C ILE A 57 17.34 -5.56 13.15
N ALA A 58 18.07 -6.66 12.87
CA ALA A 58 19.34 -6.94 13.52
C ALA A 58 20.49 -6.05 12.98
N GLU A 59 20.43 -5.67 11.71
CA GLU A 59 21.45 -4.85 11.04
C GLU A 59 21.44 -3.38 11.51
N CYS A 60 20.30 -2.88 11.99
CA CYS A 60 20.18 -1.53 12.56
C CYS A 60 20.70 -1.40 14.00
N ARG A 61 20.96 -2.50 14.73
CA ARG A 61 21.48 -2.44 16.12
C ARG A 61 23.01 -2.55 16.22
N THR A 62 23.67 -3.15 15.24
CA THR A 62 25.14 -3.31 15.23
C THR A 62 25.91 -2.04 14.85
N LEU A 63 25.25 -1.01 14.34
CA LEU A 63 25.88 0.27 13.98
C LEU A 63 25.91 1.32 15.11
N SER A 64 25.27 1.06 16.26
CA SER A 64 25.14 2.03 17.37
C SER A 64 26.01 1.74 18.60
N THR A 65 26.98 0.84 18.53
CA THR A 65 27.86 0.57 19.69
C THR A 65 29.31 0.30 19.28
N GLN A 66 30.10 1.38 19.14
CA GLN A 66 31.51 1.41 19.56
C GLN A 66 31.97 2.83 19.93
N PRO A 67 32.96 2.97 20.83
CA PRO A 67 33.15 4.12 21.69
C PRO A 67 34.15 5.16 21.19
N SER A 68 34.00 6.33 21.79
CA SER A 68 34.66 7.61 21.60
C SER A 68 36.20 7.56 21.71
N GLN A 69 36.90 8.20 20.76
CA GLN A 69 38.18 8.85 21.04
C GLN A 69 38.01 10.37 20.96
N ARG A 70 38.40 11.01 22.06
CA ARG A 70 38.43 12.45 22.31
C ARG A 70 39.49 13.15 21.45
N SER A 71 39.11 14.28 20.87
CA SER A 71 40.00 15.43 20.66
C SER A 71 39.22 16.71 20.97
N GLN A 72 39.78 17.53 21.85
CA GLN A 72 39.18 18.72 22.46
C GLN A 72 39.15 19.93 21.50
N ILE A 73 37.97 20.54 21.39
CA ILE A 73 37.63 21.96 21.63
C ILE A 73 38.58 23.02 21.02
N GLU A 74 38.04 23.86 20.13
CA GLU A 74 37.93 25.31 20.34
C GLU A 74 36.90 25.93 19.39
N GLY A 75 36.13 26.89 19.92
CA GLY A 75 34.84 27.30 19.37
C GLY A 75 34.91 28.31 18.24
N THR A 76 33.85 28.33 17.43
CA THR A 76 33.35 29.56 16.80
C THR A 76 31.89 29.37 16.39
N LEU A 77 30.97 30.09 17.05
CA LEU A 77 29.67 30.42 16.47
C LEU A 77 29.94 31.30 15.25
N ALA A 78 29.76 30.78 14.03
CA ALA A 78 29.38 31.56 12.86
C ALA A 78 29.18 30.66 11.63
N SER A 79 27.98 30.75 11.07
CA SER A 79 27.67 30.75 9.63
C SER A 79 28.53 29.88 8.71
N ARG A 80 27.97 28.74 8.27
CA ARG A 80 28.18 28.18 6.92
C ARG A 80 26.89 27.53 6.42
N VAL A 81 25.89 28.36 6.16
CA VAL A 81 24.91 28.06 5.10
C VAL A 81 25.66 28.31 3.79
N LEU A 82 25.99 27.24 3.07
CA LEU A 82 26.29 27.37 1.65
C LEU A 82 24.94 27.43 0.93
N PRO A 83 24.57 28.55 0.28
CA PRO A 83 23.36 28.60 -0.51
C PRO A 83 23.58 27.75 -1.76
N LEU A 84 23.09 26.52 -1.73
CA LEU A 84 22.77 25.81 -2.96
C LEU A 84 21.58 26.54 -3.57
N SER A 85 21.80 27.17 -4.71
CA SER A 85 20.78 27.82 -5.51
C SER A 85 19.80 26.77 -6.03
N ILE A 86 18.78 26.51 -5.22
CA ILE A 86 17.45 26.13 -5.70
C ILE A 86 17.07 27.18 -6.76
N PRO A 87 16.55 26.82 -7.94
CA PRO A 87 16.02 27.80 -8.87
C PRO A 87 15.08 28.76 -8.11
N ALA A 88 15.34 30.06 -8.20
CA ALA A 88 14.61 31.09 -7.45
C ALA A 88 13.08 31.03 -7.65
N SER A 89 12.62 30.33 -8.71
CA SER A 89 11.22 30.11 -9.06
C SER A 89 10.40 29.27 -8.08
N ILE A 90 11.01 28.53 -7.15
CA ILE A 90 10.27 27.75 -6.12
C ILE A 90 10.22 28.52 -4.77
N VAL A 91 11.05 29.55 -4.61
CA VAL A 91 11.22 30.28 -3.35
C VAL A 91 10.35 31.54 -3.29
N SER A 92 10.17 32.25 -4.41
CA SER A 92 9.12 33.27 -4.58
C SER A 92 7.86 32.63 -5.13
N HIS A 93 6.68 32.94 -4.60
CA HIS A 93 5.35 32.57 -5.12
C HIS A 93 5.43 32.29 -6.64
N PRO A 94 5.44 31.02 -7.06
CA PRO A 94 5.60 30.71 -8.47
C PRO A 94 4.42 31.37 -9.19
N ASN A 95 4.74 32.14 -10.23
CA ASN A 95 3.75 32.72 -11.14
C ASN A 95 2.62 31.69 -11.34
N PRO A 96 1.33 32.05 -11.14
CA PRO A 96 0.20 31.14 -11.32
C PRO A 96 0.29 30.28 -12.59
N SER A 97 0.94 30.79 -13.64
CA SER A 97 1.28 30.06 -14.87
C SER A 97 1.97 28.70 -14.64
N PHE A 98 2.85 28.59 -13.65
CA PHE A 98 3.53 27.34 -13.30
C PHE A 98 2.56 26.23 -12.92
N PHE A 99 1.49 26.55 -12.20
CA PHE A 99 0.50 25.58 -11.78
C PHE A 99 -0.43 25.18 -12.92
N HIS A 100 -0.70 26.11 -13.84
CA HIS A 100 -1.51 25.81 -15.02
C HIS A 100 -0.90 24.71 -15.91
N GLU A 101 0.44 24.55 -15.91
CA GLU A 101 1.14 23.48 -16.64
C GLU A 101 0.68 22.06 -16.22
N PHE A 102 0.20 21.89 -14.99
CA PHE A 102 -0.20 20.59 -14.45
C PHE A 102 -1.67 20.24 -14.66
N LEU A 103 -2.51 21.19 -15.04
CA LEU A 103 -3.98 21.00 -15.09
C LEU A 103 -4.37 19.89 -16.07
N HIS A 104 -3.76 19.87 -17.26
CA HIS A 104 -4.07 18.86 -18.27
C HIS A 104 -3.68 17.45 -17.80
N GLU A 105 -2.52 17.30 -17.16
CA GLU A 105 -2.10 16.01 -16.60
C GLU A 105 -2.96 15.59 -15.41
N TYR A 106 -3.34 16.54 -14.55
CA TYR A 106 -4.23 16.31 -13.43
C TYR A 106 -5.61 15.80 -13.89
N GLU A 107 -6.23 16.51 -14.83
CA GLU A 107 -7.54 16.15 -15.38
C GLU A 107 -7.52 14.78 -16.06
N ARG A 108 -6.44 14.45 -16.76
CA ARG A 108 -6.32 13.21 -17.51
C ARG A 108 -5.96 11.99 -16.66
N TYR A 109 -5.14 12.17 -15.62
CA TYR A 109 -4.48 11.04 -14.94
C TYR A 109 -4.75 10.95 -13.44
N VAL A 110 -5.05 12.07 -12.78
CA VAL A 110 -5.31 12.09 -11.33
C VAL A 110 -6.81 12.10 -11.06
N TYR A 111 -7.53 13.02 -11.69
CA TYR A 111 -8.97 13.21 -11.48
C TYR A 111 -9.81 11.94 -11.72
N PRO A 112 -9.57 11.12 -12.77
CA PRO A 112 -10.36 9.90 -12.98
C PRO A 112 -10.21 8.87 -11.84
N MET A 113 -9.09 8.91 -11.12
CA MET A 113 -8.81 8.02 -9.98
C MET A 113 -9.20 8.64 -8.63
N SER A 114 -9.33 9.97 -8.58
CA SER A 114 -9.65 10.80 -7.41
C SER A 114 -10.70 11.87 -7.79
N PRO A 115 -11.94 11.49 -8.14
CA PRO A 115 -12.92 12.38 -8.75
C PRO A 115 -13.65 13.27 -7.73
N VAL A 116 -12.90 14.13 -7.04
CA VAL A 116 -13.42 14.99 -5.96
C VAL A 116 -13.36 16.47 -6.33
N ILE A 117 -12.20 16.94 -6.78
CA ILE A 117 -11.96 18.36 -7.12
C ILE A 117 -11.70 18.44 -8.63
N PRO A 118 -12.64 18.94 -9.45
CA PRO A 118 -12.46 19.02 -10.89
C PRO A 118 -11.42 20.08 -11.28
N ALA A 119 -10.81 19.94 -12.45
CA ALA A 119 -9.74 20.85 -12.91
C ALA A 119 -10.17 22.33 -12.97
N ILE A 120 -11.47 22.61 -13.21
CA ILE A 120 -12.02 23.96 -13.16
C ILE A 120 -11.94 24.59 -11.76
N GLU A 121 -12.21 23.82 -10.71
CA GLU A 121 -12.11 24.28 -9.32
C GLU A 121 -10.64 24.52 -8.95
N VAL A 122 -9.73 23.68 -9.48
CA VAL A 122 -8.27 23.91 -9.32
C VAL A 122 -7.84 25.22 -10.00
N GLN A 123 -8.38 25.54 -11.18
CA GLN A 123 -8.10 26.82 -11.86
C GLN A 123 -8.54 28.03 -11.03
N GLU A 124 -9.72 27.95 -10.41
CA GLU A 124 -10.21 28.98 -9.49
C GLU A 124 -9.32 29.12 -8.26
N MET A 125 -8.86 28.00 -7.69
CA MET A 125 -7.91 28.03 -6.57
C MET A 125 -6.56 28.63 -6.96
N ILE A 126 -6.07 28.37 -8.18
CA ILE A 126 -4.84 29.00 -8.70
C ILE A 126 -5.03 30.52 -8.81
N ALA A 127 -6.18 30.99 -9.26
CA ALA A 127 -6.47 32.43 -9.37
C ALA A 127 -6.53 33.13 -7.99
N ASN A 128 -6.97 32.41 -6.95
CA ASN A 128 -7.18 32.96 -5.60
C ASN A 128 -6.05 32.62 -4.61
N MET A 129 -4.98 31.97 -5.04
CA MET A 129 -3.97 31.40 -4.14
C MET A 129 -3.19 32.44 -3.32
N ASP A 130 -3.11 33.69 -3.78
CA ASP A 130 -2.44 34.76 -3.05
C ASP A 130 -3.28 35.30 -1.88
N ASP A 131 -4.61 35.19 -1.99
CA ASP A 131 -5.57 35.72 -1.01
C ASP A 131 -6.12 34.63 -0.08
N ASP A 132 -6.17 33.38 -0.53
CA ASP A 132 -6.66 32.24 0.25
C ASP A 132 -5.58 31.20 0.53
N ARG A 133 -5.18 31.09 1.79
CA ARG A 133 -4.20 30.09 2.24
C ARG A 133 -4.64 28.64 2.03
N ASP A 134 -5.94 28.34 2.08
CA ASP A 134 -6.41 26.96 1.88
C ASP A 134 -6.35 26.60 0.38
N ALA A 135 -6.71 27.55 -0.49
CA ALA A 135 -6.46 27.45 -1.92
C ALA A 135 -4.96 27.31 -2.23
N ALA A 136 -4.10 28.12 -1.62
CA ALA A 136 -2.64 28.00 -1.79
C ALA A 136 -2.11 26.62 -1.36
N SER A 137 -2.53 26.14 -0.19
CA SER A 137 -2.19 24.82 0.33
C SER A 137 -2.58 23.73 -0.66
N PHE A 138 -3.81 23.79 -1.20
CA PHE A 138 -4.28 22.84 -2.19
C PHE A 138 -3.50 22.94 -3.51
N VAL A 139 -3.25 24.15 -4.01
CA VAL A 139 -2.55 24.38 -5.28
C VAL A 139 -1.14 23.78 -5.26
N TYR A 140 -0.42 23.91 -4.16
CA TYR A 140 0.88 23.26 -4.01
C TYR A 140 0.79 21.73 -3.99
N ILE A 141 -0.18 21.15 -3.28
CA ILE A 141 -0.27 19.68 -3.17
C ILE A 141 -0.85 19.03 -4.43
N PHE A 142 -1.76 19.69 -5.15
CA PHE A 142 -2.25 19.20 -6.44
C PHE A 142 -1.08 19.08 -7.44
N ALA A 143 -0.21 20.10 -7.51
CA ALA A 143 0.96 20.05 -8.38
C ALA A 143 1.93 18.96 -7.95
N ALA A 144 2.15 18.79 -6.63
CA ALA A 144 3.00 17.75 -6.09
C ALA A 144 2.48 16.35 -6.42
N VAL A 145 1.17 16.08 -6.23
CA VAL A 145 0.57 14.77 -6.48
C VAL A 145 0.51 14.47 -7.97
N THR A 146 0.20 15.46 -8.80
CA THR A 146 0.22 15.30 -10.27
C THR A 146 1.61 14.90 -10.72
N LEU A 147 2.63 15.66 -10.30
CA LEU A 147 4.02 15.34 -10.59
C LEU A 147 4.44 13.96 -10.05
N ASN A 148 3.95 13.56 -8.88
CA ASN A 148 4.26 12.27 -8.27
C ASN A 148 3.66 11.07 -9.02
N LEU A 149 2.48 11.24 -9.62
CA LEU A 149 1.76 10.16 -10.29
C LEU A 149 2.10 10.07 -11.78
N THR A 150 2.26 11.19 -12.48
CA THR A 150 2.33 11.23 -13.95
C THR A 150 3.73 11.07 -14.53
N ARG A 151 4.78 11.11 -13.70
CA ARG A 151 6.16 10.96 -14.16
C ARG A 151 6.49 9.50 -14.47
N GLY A 152 6.91 9.24 -15.71
CA GLY A 152 7.42 7.94 -16.14
C GLY A 152 8.82 7.58 -15.62
N GLU A 153 9.61 8.58 -15.21
CA GLU A 153 10.94 8.38 -14.62
C GLU A 153 10.85 8.14 -13.10
N PRO A 154 11.69 7.26 -12.52
CA PRO A 154 11.65 6.98 -11.10
C PRO A 154 12.20 8.18 -10.33
N VAL A 155 11.43 8.66 -9.36
CA VAL A 155 11.78 9.81 -8.50
C VAL A 155 13.16 9.67 -7.83
N GLN A 156 13.70 8.45 -7.71
CA GLN A 156 15.02 8.18 -7.13
C GLN A 156 16.19 8.39 -8.12
N GLU A 157 15.93 8.25 -9.42
CA GLU A 157 16.91 8.53 -10.50
C GLU A 157 16.76 9.96 -11.04
N ALA A 158 15.67 10.64 -10.68
CA ALA A 158 15.44 12.05 -10.93
C ALA A 158 15.48 12.87 -9.62
N PRO A 159 16.68 13.09 -9.03
CA PRO A 159 16.82 13.79 -7.74
C PRO A 159 16.19 15.19 -7.76
N ALA A 160 16.23 15.89 -8.90
CA ALA A 160 15.57 17.17 -9.08
C ALA A 160 14.03 17.05 -8.99
N THR A 161 13.44 15.99 -9.54
CA THR A 161 11.99 15.73 -9.45
C THR A 161 11.59 15.42 -8.02
N ARG A 162 12.38 14.58 -7.32
CA ARG A 162 12.17 14.29 -5.89
C ARG A 162 12.19 15.55 -5.05
N GLU A 163 13.18 16.40 -5.27
CA GLU A 163 13.34 17.67 -4.57
C GLU A 163 12.17 18.61 -4.89
N ARG A 164 11.72 18.67 -6.15
CA ARG A 164 10.54 19.46 -6.56
C ARG A 164 9.27 18.98 -5.86
N ILE A 165 8.98 17.67 -5.84
CA ILE A 165 7.83 17.10 -5.11
C ILE A 165 7.93 17.44 -3.63
N ALA A 166 9.09 17.20 -3.00
CA ALA A 166 9.29 17.48 -1.58
C ALA A 166 9.13 18.96 -1.24
N THR A 167 9.56 19.86 -2.13
CA THR A 167 9.43 21.30 -1.93
C THR A 167 7.97 21.74 -2.06
N LEU A 168 7.25 21.31 -3.11
CA LEU A 168 5.82 21.59 -3.28
C LEU A 168 5.01 21.06 -2.09
N LEU A 169 5.28 19.82 -1.65
CA LEU A 169 4.67 19.25 -0.45
C LEU A 169 4.93 20.11 0.79
N THR A 170 6.17 20.55 1.01
CA THR A 170 6.52 21.41 2.15
C THR A 170 5.76 22.73 2.09
N ARG A 171 5.66 23.36 0.91
CA ARG A 171 4.89 24.59 0.71
C ARG A 171 3.41 24.42 1.01
N SER A 172 2.81 23.30 0.61
CA SER A 172 1.43 22.99 0.96
C SER A 172 1.23 23.00 2.49
N LEU A 173 2.10 22.27 3.20
CA LEU A 173 2.05 22.19 4.66
C LEU A 173 2.27 23.54 5.37
N GLU A 174 3.09 24.43 4.81
CA GLU A 174 3.31 25.80 5.33
C GLU A 174 2.06 26.69 5.24
N HIS A 175 1.22 26.47 4.21
CA HIS A 175 0.00 27.24 3.98
C HIS A 175 -1.20 26.66 4.73
N ARG A 176 -1.14 25.38 5.09
CA ARG A 176 -2.23 24.70 5.79
C ARG A 176 -2.54 25.36 7.13
N ARG A 177 -3.82 25.69 7.35
CA ARG A 177 -4.28 26.28 8.61
C ARG A 177 -4.42 25.20 9.69
N PRO A 178 -3.88 25.43 10.90
CA PRO A 178 -4.21 24.61 12.06
C PRO A 178 -5.71 24.70 12.35
N LEU A 179 -6.32 23.59 12.79
CA LEU A 179 -7.69 23.61 13.29
C LEU A 179 -7.73 24.41 14.59
N GLY A 180 -8.47 25.52 14.58
CA GLY A 180 -8.77 26.36 15.74
C GLY A 180 -9.95 25.81 16.56
N PHE A 181 -10.29 26.51 17.64
CA PHE A 181 -11.35 26.08 18.57
C PHE A 181 -12.72 25.92 17.89
N ASP A 182 -13.08 26.85 17.00
CA ASP A 182 -14.38 26.86 16.30
C ASP A 182 -14.29 26.43 14.83
N SER A 183 -13.13 25.95 14.36
CA SER A 183 -12.99 25.55 12.96
C SER A 183 -13.51 24.14 12.73
N GLN A 184 -14.28 23.96 11.66
CA GLN A 184 -14.60 22.64 11.13
C GLN A 184 -13.68 22.32 9.95
N PRO A 185 -13.29 21.05 9.78
CA PRO A 185 -12.60 20.63 8.57
C PRO A 185 -13.51 20.76 7.35
N THR A 186 -12.91 20.73 6.18
CA THR A 186 -13.59 20.78 4.89
C THR A 186 -13.19 19.57 4.04
N VAL A 187 -13.95 19.27 2.99
CA VAL A 187 -13.55 18.27 1.97
C VAL A 187 -12.16 18.58 1.43
N LEU A 188 -11.85 19.86 1.18
CA LEU A 188 -10.54 20.31 0.72
C LEU A 188 -9.41 19.94 1.68
N SER A 189 -9.65 20.08 3.00
CA SER A 189 -8.67 19.70 4.03
C SER A 189 -8.40 18.19 4.09
N VAL A 190 -9.43 17.36 3.82
CA VAL A 190 -9.29 15.91 3.72
C VAL A 190 -8.43 15.54 2.51
N ILE A 191 -8.76 16.08 1.34
CA ILE A 191 -8.01 15.81 0.10
C ILE A 191 -6.57 16.32 0.19
N CYS A 192 -6.32 17.49 0.79
CA CYS A 192 -4.95 17.95 1.05
C CYS A 192 -4.15 16.93 1.86
N SER A 193 -4.77 16.33 2.89
CA SER A 193 -4.13 15.30 3.72
C SER A 193 -3.91 14.01 2.92
N LEU A 194 -4.86 13.62 2.09
CA LEU A 194 -4.77 12.43 1.25
C LEU A 194 -3.70 12.56 0.16
N PHE A 195 -3.66 13.67 -0.57
CA PHE A 195 -2.60 13.93 -1.56
C PHE A 195 -1.22 14.07 -0.91
N THR A 196 -1.17 14.57 0.32
CA THR A 196 0.04 14.57 1.14
C THR A 196 0.50 13.15 1.47
N GLU A 197 -0.43 12.23 1.76
CA GLU A 197 -0.11 10.82 1.90
C GLU A 197 0.48 10.24 0.63
N MET A 198 -0.17 10.44 -0.52
CA MET A 198 0.28 9.93 -1.81
C MET A 198 1.71 10.37 -2.14
N CYS A 199 2.00 11.66 -1.96
CA CYS A 199 3.34 12.21 -2.16
C CYS A 199 4.35 11.61 -1.15
N SER A 200 3.95 11.45 0.11
CA SER A 200 4.81 10.86 1.14
C SER A 200 5.16 9.40 0.83
N VAL A 201 4.19 8.61 0.37
CA VAL A 201 4.39 7.22 -0.07
C VAL A 201 5.30 7.17 -1.30
N GLY A 202 5.05 8.00 -2.32
CA GLY A 202 5.90 8.10 -3.51
C GLY A 202 7.35 8.48 -3.19
N LEU A 203 7.56 9.38 -2.22
CA LEU A 203 8.87 9.74 -1.68
C LEU A 203 9.50 8.68 -0.76
N ARG A 204 8.84 7.52 -0.59
CA ARG A 204 9.21 6.40 0.29
C ARG A 204 9.28 6.76 1.78
N ARG A 205 8.47 7.74 2.21
CA ARG A 205 8.29 8.15 3.61
C ARG A 205 7.03 7.49 4.18
N LEU A 206 7.01 6.17 4.26
CA LEU A 206 5.83 5.37 4.56
C LEU A 206 5.17 5.67 5.93
N ASP A 207 5.95 6.06 6.95
CA ASP A 207 5.40 6.47 8.25
C ASP A 207 4.66 7.82 8.14
N MET A 208 5.18 8.75 7.32
CA MET A 208 4.50 10.02 7.05
C MET A 208 3.24 9.80 6.22
N GLY A 209 3.31 8.94 5.20
CA GLY A 209 2.12 8.54 4.44
C GLY A 209 1.03 8.00 5.36
N PHE A 210 1.37 7.06 6.22
CA PHE A 210 0.41 6.52 7.20
C PHE A 210 -0.16 7.60 8.14
N LEU A 211 0.66 8.54 8.63
CA LEU A 211 0.20 9.65 9.46
C LEU A 211 -0.85 10.50 8.74
N TYR A 212 -0.57 10.91 7.51
CA TYR A 212 -1.46 11.80 6.75
C TYR A 212 -2.74 11.10 6.26
N LEU A 213 -2.69 9.80 6.00
CA LEU A 213 -3.91 9.01 5.80
C LEU A 213 -4.75 8.94 7.08
N ARG A 214 -4.12 8.74 8.24
CA ARG A 214 -4.82 8.76 9.53
C ARG A 214 -5.44 10.12 9.83
N GLU A 215 -4.76 11.18 9.45
CA GLU A 215 -5.31 12.52 9.53
C GLU A 215 -6.53 12.68 8.61
N ALA A 216 -6.43 12.34 7.32
CA ALA A 216 -7.55 12.41 6.37
C ALA A 216 -8.79 11.67 6.89
N ILE A 217 -8.60 10.45 7.40
CA ILE A 217 -9.66 9.64 8.01
C ILE A 217 -10.25 10.32 9.25
N SER A 218 -9.41 10.94 10.09
CA SER A 218 -9.88 11.66 11.28
C SER A 218 -10.73 12.87 10.90
N LEU A 219 -10.33 13.61 9.87
CA LEU A 219 -11.08 14.75 9.33
C LEU A 219 -12.43 14.30 8.74
N LEU A 220 -12.51 13.14 8.08
CA LEU A 220 -13.78 12.56 7.64
C LEU A 220 -14.73 12.24 8.79
N TYR A 221 -14.20 11.70 9.89
CA TYR A 221 -15.02 11.43 11.09
C TYR A 221 -15.54 12.73 11.73
N MET A 222 -14.74 13.79 11.72
CA MET A 222 -15.17 15.13 12.16
C MET A 222 -16.26 15.72 11.24
N LEU A 223 -16.20 15.44 9.93
CA LEU A 223 -17.26 15.77 8.97
C LEU A 223 -18.51 14.89 9.08
N HIS A 224 -18.54 13.93 10.02
CA HIS A 224 -19.62 12.95 10.17
C HIS A 224 -19.92 12.12 8.91
N ALA A 225 -18.96 12.00 7.99
CA ALA A 225 -19.10 11.33 6.70
C ALA A 225 -19.38 9.80 6.78
N HIS A 226 -19.33 9.24 7.99
CA HIS A 226 -19.59 7.83 8.28
C HIS A 226 -21.03 7.56 8.75
N SER A 227 -21.80 8.60 9.08
CA SER A 227 -23.18 8.47 9.57
C SER A 227 -24.14 8.67 8.41
N ASP A 228 -24.99 7.66 8.17
CA ASP A 228 -26.03 7.75 7.15
C ASP A 228 -27.05 8.85 7.48
N GLU A 229 -27.31 9.07 8.77
CA GLU A 229 -28.18 10.14 9.27
C GLU A 229 -27.60 11.51 8.95
N ALA A 230 -26.32 11.74 9.25
CA ALA A 230 -25.66 13.01 8.93
C ALA A 230 -25.54 13.23 7.41
N LEU A 231 -25.24 12.17 6.64
CA LEU A 231 -25.22 12.25 5.19
C LEU A 231 -26.61 12.60 4.62
N ALA A 232 -27.70 12.07 5.19
CA ALA A 232 -29.05 12.37 4.73
C ALA A 232 -29.44 13.85 4.89
N GLU A 233 -28.79 14.59 5.80
CA GLU A 233 -28.99 16.03 5.99
C GLU A 233 -28.22 16.88 4.97
N ILE A 234 -27.25 16.30 4.25
CA ILE A 234 -26.47 16.98 3.22
C ILE A 234 -27.18 16.85 1.87
N GLU A 235 -27.38 17.97 1.19
CA GLU A 235 -27.97 18.01 -0.15
C GLU A 235 -27.00 17.52 -1.23
N MET A 236 -27.55 17.16 -2.39
CA MET A 236 -26.76 16.87 -3.59
C MET A 236 -26.38 18.20 -4.26
N PRO A 237 -25.16 18.34 -4.83
CA PRO A 237 -24.14 17.30 -5.07
C PRO A 237 -23.10 17.11 -3.94
N GLU A 238 -23.15 17.92 -2.88
CA GLU A 238 -22.15 17.92 -1.81
C GLU A 238 -22.06 16.56 -1.10
N ARG A 239 -23.20 15.90 -0.89
CA ARG A 239 -23.24 14.55 -0.31
C ARG A 239 -22.48 13.52 -1.13
N ALA A 240 -22.70 13.48 -2.44
CA ALA A 240 -22.00 12.58 -3.36
C ALA A 240 -20.49 12.85 -3.34
N ARG A 241 -20.09 14.13 -3.35
CA ARG A 241 -18.68 14.53 -3.24
C ARG A 241 -18.05 14.04 -1.93
N LEU A 242 -18.73 14.18 -0.80
CA LEU A 242 -18.24 13.70 0.50
C LEU A 242 -18.13 12.17 0.54
N GLN A 243 -19.08 11.44 -0.04
CA GLN A 243 -19.00 9.97 -0.18
C GLN A 243 -17.81 9.56 -1.04
N ARG A 244 -17.51 10.27 -2.14
CA ARG A 244 -16.32 9.98 -2.97
C ARG A 244 -15.03 10.13 -2.18
N VAL A 245 -14.88 11.19 -1.39
CA VAL A 245 -13.71 11.41 -0.52
C VAL A 245 -13.57 10.29 0.53
N TYR A 246 -14.69 9.86 1.11
CA TYR A 246 -14.70 8.76 2.07
C TYR A 246 -14.17 7.48 1.44
N TRP A 247 -14.67 7.15 0.26
CA TRP A 247 -14.27 5.97 -0.49
C TRP A 247 -12.81 6.03 -0.94
N GLU A 248 -12.31 7.21 -1.30
CA GLU A 248 -10.89 7.41 -1.61
C GLU A 248 -10.00 7.08 -0.40
N CYS A 249 -10.34 7.60 0.78
CA CYS A 249 -9.64 7.25 2.03
C CYS A 249 -9.72 5.74 2.34
N PHE A 250 -10.87 5.11 2.10
CA PHE A 250 -11.06 3.67 2.28
C PHE A 250 -10.14 2.85 1.37
N ILE A 251 -10.07 3.20 0.09
CA ILE A 251 -9.21 2.54 -0.91
C ILE A 251 -7.73 2.63 -0.48
N HIS A 252 -7.27 3.83 -0.11
CA HIS A 252 -5.89 4.05 0.34
C HIS A 252 -5.58 3.30 1.64
N GLU A 253 -6.52 3.24 2.59
CA GLU A 253 -6.36 2.46 3.82
C GLU A 253 -6.23 0.97 3.55
N ARG A 254 -7.09 0.40 2.69
CA ARG A 254 -7.03 -1.01 2.35
C ARG A 254 -5.74 -1.36 1.60
N PHE A 255 -5.32 -0.54 0.65
CA PHE A 255 -4.03 -0.72 -0.02
C PHE A 255 -2.86 -0.68 0.97
N THR A 256 -2.80 0.35 1.82
CA THR A 256 -1.74 0.51 2.82
C THR A 256 -1.74 -0.64 3.84
N ALA A 257 -2.91 -1.14 4.22
CA ALA A 257 -3.01 -2.29 5.11
C ALA A 257 -2.40 -3.55 4.49
N LEU A 258 -2.77 -3.85 3.25
CA LEU A 258 -2.27 -5.03 2.54
C LEU A 258 -0.77 -4.93 2.22
N THR A 259 -0.31 -3.79 1.74
CA THR A 259 1.06 -3.63 1.23
C THR A 259 2.08 -3.34 2.34
N TYR A 260 1.70 -2.53 3.33
CA TYR A 260 2.63 -2.03 4.36
C TYR A 260 2.32 -2.54 5.77
N ASN A 261 1.37 -3.48 5.91
CA ASN A 261 0.95 -4.06 7.19
C ASN A 261 0.49 -3.00 8.20
N ARG A 262 -0.19 -1.95 7.72
CA ARG A 262 -0.79 -0.94 8.60
C ARG A 262 -2.16 -1.40 9.08
N PRO A 263 -2.51 -1.19 10.36
CA PRO A 263 -3.84 -1.54 10.83
C PRO A 263 -4.88 -0.64 10.13
N PRO A 264 -6.03 -1.16 9.71
CA PRO A 264 -7.17 -0.37 9.23
C PRO A 264 -8.04 0.15 10.39
N CYS A 265 -8.82 1.20 10.18
CA CYS A 265 -9.84 1.70 11.12
C CYS A 265 -11.10 2.28 10.44
N LEU A 266 -11.14 2.39 9.12
CA LEU A 266 -12.31 2.88 8.40
C LEU A 266 -13.23 1.70 8.06
N SER A 267 -14.52 1.86 8.30
CA SER A 267 -15.55 0.89 7.84
C SER A 267 -16.03 1.27 6.44
N PRO A 268 -16.57 0.34 5.63
CA PRO A 268 -17.19 0.71 4.36
C PRO A 268 -18.50 1.47 4.61
N LEU A 269 -18.88 2.38 3.70
CA LEU A 269 -20.25 2.92 3.65
C LEU A 269 -21.22 1.85 3.17
N ARG A 270 -22.53 2.06 3.39
CA ARG A 270 -23.58 1.12 2.99
C ARG A 270 -23.72 0.94 1.48
N GLY A 271 -23.34 1.95 0.71
CA GLY A 271 -23.49 1.97 -0.74
C GLY A 271 -22.39 2.77 -1.42
N LEU A 272 -22.37 2.68 -2.75
CA LEU A 272 -21.56 3.52 -3.62
C LEU A 272 -21.94 5.00 -3.44
N PRO A 273 -21.08 5.94 -3.86
CA PRO A 273 -21.46 7.35 -3.96
C PRO A 273 -22.77 7.52 -4.74
N ASP A 274 -23.57 8.48 -4.31
CA ASP A 274 -24.75 8.89 -5.07
C ASP A 274 -24.33 9.42 -6.45
N HIS A 275 -25.19 9.18 -7.45
CA HIS A 275 -24.96 9.63 -8.82
C HIS A 275 -24.83 11.15 -8.89
N ASP A 276 -23.74 11.62 -9.51
CA ASP A 276 -23.43 13.03 -9.62
C ASP A 276 -23.32 13.43 -11.10
N PRO A 277 -24.31 14.17 -11.63
CA PRO A 277 -24.37 14.48 -13.06
C PRO A 277 -23.24 15.41 -13.53
N SER A 278 -22.44 15.97 -12.61
CA SER A 278 -21.26 16.76 -12.97
C SER A 278 -20.04 15.89 -13.32
N LEU A 279 -20.06 14.59 -13.02
CA LEU A 279 -18.98 13.66 -13.36
C LEU A 279 -19.17 13.07 -14.76
N PRO A 280 -18.08 12.87 -15.52
CA PRO A 280 -18.10 12.02 -16.70
C PRO A 280 -18.56 10.59 -16.33
N GLU A 281 -19.40 9.97 -17.16
CA GLU A 281 -19.98 8.64 -16.91
C GLU A 281 -18.91 7.56 -16.70
N ASP A 282 -17.83 7.61 -17.48
CA ASP A 282 -16.72 6.66 -17.40
C ASP A 282 -15.88 6.83 -16.12
N VAL A 283 -15.73 8.06 -15.63
CA VAL A 283 -15.08 8.37 -14.35
C VAL A 283 -15.91 7.85 -13.18
N GLU A 284 -17.22 8.10 -13.17
CA GLU A 284 -18.12 7.59 -12.13
C GLU A 284 -18.13 6.04 -12.12
N ALA A 285 -18.33 5.43 -13.29
CA ALA A 285 -18.33 3.97 -13.42
C ALA A 285 -16.99 3.35 -13.01
N GLY A 286 -15.88 3.93 -13.47
CA GLY A 286 -14.53 3.49 -13.13
C GLY A 286 -14.27 3.55 -11.62
N PHE A 287 -14.57 4.67 -10.98
CA PHE A 287 -14.39 4.85 -9.55
C PHE A 287 -15.25 3.86 -8.73
N ASN A 288 -16.50 3.63 -9.15
CA ASN A 288 -17.37 2.63 -8.53
C ASN A 288 -16.79 1.20 -8.63
N HIS A 289 -16.17 0.84 -9.74
CA HIS A 289 -15.47 -0.46 -9.84
C HIS A 289 -14.23 -0.55 -8.94
N ILE A 290 -13.49 0.55 -8.75
CA ILE A 290 -12.36 0.58 -7.81
C ILE A 290 -12.86 0.35 -6.39
N ILE A 291 -13.94 1.04 -5.98
CA ILE A 291 -14.59 0.84 -4.68
C ILE A 291 -14.96 -0.62 -4.49
N ASN A 292 -15.68 -1.20 -5.47
CA ASN A 292 -16.11 -2.59 -5.40
C ASN A 292 -14.95 -3.57 -5.25
N ASN A 293 -13.82 -3.36 -5.94
CA ASN A 293 -12.63 -4.18 -5.77
C ASN A 293 -12.08 -4.13 -4.33
N PHE A 294 -12.00 -2.93 -3.73
CA PHE A 294 -11.47 -2.78 -2.38
C PHE A 294 -12.48 -3.15 -1.29
N CYS A 295 -13.79 -3.15 -1.58
CA CYS A 295 -14.82 -3.70 -0.69
C CYS A 295 -14.68 -5.23 -0.49
N LEU A 296 -14.09 -5.95 -1.45
CA LEU A 296 -13.78 -7.38 -1.30
C LEU A 296 -12.71 -7.64 -0.21
N VAL A 297 -11.91 -6.62 0.10
CA VAL A 297 -10.95 -6.58 1.23
C VAL A 297 -11.71 -6.22 2.50
N ASP A 298 -12.56 -7.15 2.93
CA ASP A 298 -13.35 -7.03 4.14
C ASP A 298 -12.52 -7.27 5.41
N ARG A 299 -13.20 -7.18 6.55
CA ARG A 299 -12.58 -7.34 7.87
C ARG A 299 -11.95 -8.72 8.03
N GLU A 300 -12.61 -9.79 7.59
CA GLU A 300 -12.05 -11.15 7.67
C GLU A 300 -10.80 -11.28 6.81
N PHE A 301 -10.82 -10.75 5.57
CA PHE A 301 -9.65 -10.73 4.70
C PHE A 301 -8.46 -10.07 5.40
N LEU A 302 -8.68 -8.89 5.99
CA LEU A 302 -7.65 -8.13 6.71
C LEU A 302 -7.14 -8.87 7.95
N GLU A 303 -8.02 -9.49 8.74
CA GLU A 303 -7.65 -10.32 9.89
C GLU A 303 -6.75 -11.49 9.46
N TYR A 304 -7.14 -12.21 8.40
CA TYR A 304 -6.32 -13.30 7.87
C TYR A 304 -5.00 -12.83 7.27
N TRP A 305 -4.95 -11.63 6.69
CA TRP A 305 -3.72 -11.10 6.12
C TRP A 305 -2.73 -10.60 7.18
N LEU A 306 -3.21 -9.81 8.16
CA LEU A 306 -2.41 -9.06 9.12
C LEU A 306 -2.09 -9.81 10.42
N CYS A 307 -2.95 -10.74 10.85
CA CYS A 307 -2.83 -11.42 12.13
C CYS A 307 -2.22 -12.83 12.00
N GLU A 308 -2.45 -13.68 13.01
CA GLU A 308 -2.09 -15.09 12.97
C GLU A 308 -3.05 -15.78 12.01
N ARG A 309 -2.64 -15.89 10.72
CA ARG A 309 -3.24 -16.65 9.60
C ARG A 309 -3.73 -18.04 10.02
N THR A 310 -4.78 -18.12 10.82
CA THR A 310 -5.30 -19.32 11.47
C THR A 310 -6.82 -19.28 11.41
N GLY A 311 -7.45 -20.44 11.27
CA GLY A 311 -8.90 -20.53 11.12
C GLY A 311 -9.42 -20.25 9.71
N VAL A 312 -8.55 -20.03 8.73
CA VAL A 312 -8.96 -19.91 7.32
C VAL A 312 -9.46 -21.25 6.81
N SER A 313 -10.67 -21.29 6.24
CA SER A 313 -11.23 -22.49 5.61
C SER A 313 -10.95 -22.51 4.10
N SER A 314 -10.94 -23.71 3.51
CA SER A 314 -10.89 -23.88 2.05
C SER A 314 -12.09 -23.23 1.36
N GLU A 315 -13.27 -23.34 1.97
CA GLU A 315 -14.51 -22.73 1.47
C GLU A 315 -14.41 -21.20 1.37
N TRP A 316 -13.83 -20.55 2.38
CA TRP A 316 -13.61 -19.10 2.37
C TRP A 316 -12.69 -18.69 1.22
N ILE A 317 -11.57 -19.41 1.02
CA ILE A 317 -10.64 -19.16 -0.07
C ILE A 317 -11.33 -19.31 -1.43
N GLU A 318 -12.04 -20.41 -1.65
CA GLU A 318 -12.76 -20.64 -2.91
C GLU A 318 -13.80 -19.57 -3.17
N ASN A 319 -14.55 -19.17 -2.13
CA ASN A 319 -15.55 -18.13 -2.26
C ASN A 319 -14.92 -16.78 -2.60
N LYS A 320 -13.81 -16.40 -1.95
CA LYS A 320 -13.10 -15.16 -2.25
C LYS A 320 -12.48 -15.16 -3.64
N GLN A 321 -11.90 -16.28 -4.09
CA GLN A 321 -11.41 -16.40 -5.46
C GLN A 321 -12.54 -16.26 -6.49
N ARG A 322 -13.72 -16.84 -6.22
CA ARG A 322 -14.91 -16.69 -7.08
C ARG A 322 -15.43 -15.26 -7.11
N GLN A 323 -15.47 -14.54 -5.99
CA GLN A 323 -15.86 -13.13 -5.97
C GLN A 323 -14.93 -12.24 -6.81
N LEU A 324 -13.65 -12.62 -6.91
CA LEU A 324 -12.64 -11.93 -7.71
C LEU A 324 -12.64 -12.34 -9.19
N GLU A 325 -13.40 -13.36 -9.57
CA GLU A 325 -13.51 -13.92 -10.93
C GLU A 325 -14.95 -13.78 -11.43
N ASP A 326 -15.21 -12.67 -12.13
CA ASP A 326 -16.54 -12.33 -12.65
C ASP A 326 -16.46 -11.93 -14.13
N ASN A 327 -17.09 -12.75 -14.99
CA ASN A 327 -17.13 -12.52 -16.44
C ASN A 327 -18.00 -11.33 -16.85
N CYS A 328 -19.06 -11.02 -16.09
CA CYS A 328 -19.89 -9.85 -16.34
C CYS A 328 -19.08 -8.58 -16.10
N TRP A 329 -18.33 -8.57 -14.99
CA TRP A 329 -17.41 -7.48 -14.66
C TRP A 329 -16.34 -7.25 -15.74
N HIS A 330 -15.76 -8.30 -16.31
CA HIS A 330 -14.78 -8.14 -17.39
C HIS A 330 -15.34 -7.41 -18.61
N ARG A 331 -16.63 -7.61 -18.94
CA ARG A 331 -17.29 -6.91 -20.03
C ARG A 331 -17.51 -5.43 -19.70
N GLU A 332 -17.96 -5.12 -18.50
CA GLU A 332 -18.15 -3.74 -18.04
C GLU A 332 -16.82 -2.98 -18.06
N VAL A 333 -15.76 -3.58 -17.51
CA VAL A 333 -14.42 -2.96 -17.50
C VAL A 333 -13.87 -2.75 -18.90
N SER A 334 -14.14 -3.64 -19.86
CA SER A 334 -13.66 -3.48 -21.24
C SER A 334 -14.17 -2.22 -21.95
N GLN A 335 -15.23 -1.59 -21.43
CA GLN A 335 -15.81 -0.36 -21.96
C GLN A 335 -15.18 0.91 -21.37
N LEU A 336 -14.40 0.78 -20.30
CA LEU A 336 -13.76 1.91 -19.62
C LEU A 336 -12.48 2.36 -20.35
N PRO A 337 -11.99 3.58 -20.12
CA PRO A 337 -10.66 4.00 -20.56
C PRO A 337 -9.56 3.02 -20.13
N GLY A 338 -8.60 2.76 -21.03
CA GLY A 338 -7.55 1.74 -20.81
C GLY A 338 -6.81 1.88 -19.48
N MET A 339 -6.55 3.12 -19.05
CA MET A 339 -5.99 3.45 -17.75
C MET A 339 -6.76 2.83 -16.57
N LEU A 340 -8.09 3.00 -16.55
CA LEU A 340 -8.95 2.40 -15.52
C LEU A 340 -8.97 0.87 -15.64
N GLN A 341 -8.95 0.33 -16.86
CA GLN A 341 -8.86 -1.12 -17.07
C GLN A 341 -7.58 -1.69 -16.45
N ALA A 342 -6.44 -1.03 -16.66
CA ALA A 342 -5.15 -1.43 -16.11
C ALA A 342 -5.20 -1.53 -14.58
N ASP A 343 -5.62 -0.45 -13.89
CA ASP A 343 -5.68 -0.47 -12.43
C ASP A 343 -6.65 -1.55 -11.92
N LEU A 344 -7.85 -1.64 -12.50
CA LEU A 344 -8.87 -2.57 -12.06
C LEU A 344 -8.45 -4.04 -12.23
N ILE A 345 -7.92 -4.41 -13.40
CA ILE A 345 -7.55 -5.78 -13.72
C ILE A 345 -6.30 -6.19 -12.95
N ILE A 346 -5.27 -5.33 -12.88
CA ILE A 346 -4.06 -5.61 -12.11
C ILE A 346 -4.38 -5.73 -10.62
N THR A 347 -5.25 -4.86 -10.09
CA THR A 347 -5.70 -4.94 -8.69
C THR A 347 -6.41 -6.25 -8.39
N ARG A 348 -7.30 -6.74 -9.26
CA ARG A 348 -7.93 -8.07 -9.06
C ARG A 348 -6.91 -9.21 -9.11
N HIS A 349 -5.97 -9.20 -10.05
CA HIS A 349 -4.91 -10.23 -10.09
C HIS A 349 -4.05 -10.20 -8.83
N TRP A 350 -3.76 -9.01 -8.31
CA TRP A 350 -3.05 -8.84 -7.04
C TRP A 350 -3.85 -9.41 -5.86
N LEU A 351 -5.13 -9.06 -5.72
CA LEU A 351 -5.98 -9.61 -4.64
C LEU A 351 -6.14 -11.14 -4.73
N ARG A 352 -6.25 -11.72 -5.93
CA ARG A 352 -6.26 -13.18 -6.13
C ARG A 352 -4.94 -13.83 -5.70
N THR A 353 -3.82 -13.14 -5.95
CA THR A 353 -2.49 -13.56 -5.50
C THR A 353 -2.38 -13.52 -3.97
N LEU A 354 -2.85 -12.45 -3.33
CA LEU A 354 -2.86 -12.36 -1.86
C LEU A 354 -3.75 -13.44 -1.23
N THR A 355 -4.94 -13.67 -1.79
CA THR A 355 -5.87 -14.74 -1.36
C THR A 355 -5.19 -16.11 -1.44
N TRP A 356 -4.47 -16.37 -2.53
CA TRP A 356 -3.68 -17.61 -2.68
C TRP A 356 -2.55 -17.71 -1.65
N GLN A 357 -1.85 -16.61 -1.35
CA GLN A 357 -0.82 -16.61 -0.29
C GLN A 357 -1.41 -16.88 1.10
N ILE A 358 -2.64 -16.43 1.38
CA ILE A 358 -3.36 -16.78 2.62
C ILE A 358 -3.58 -18.29 2.67
N ALA A 359 -4.09 -18.90 1.58
CA ALA A 359 -4.27 -20.34 1.48
C ALA A 359 -2.96 -21.12 1.66
N LEU A 360 -1.88 -20.67 1.02
CA LEU A 360 -0.54 -21.26 1.13
C LEU A 360 -0.07 -21.27 2.59
N SER A 361 -0.20 -20.14 3.29
CA SER A 361 0.23 -20.03 4.69
C SER A 361 -0.59 -20.88 5.67
N ASN A 362 -1.82 -21.24 5.29
CA ASN A 362 -2.69 -22.15 6.04
C ASN A 362 -2.58 -23.61 5.56
N THR A 363 -1.65 -23.92 4.64
CA THR A 363 -1.45 -25.27 4.08
C THR A 363 -2.71 -25.88 3.44
N LEU A 364 -3.56 -25.03 2.84
CA LEU A 364 -4.84 -25.44 2.24
C LEU A 364 -4.71 -25.86 0.76
N LEU A 365 -3.54 -25.72 0.18
CA LEU A 365 -3.31 -25.92 -1.25
C LEU A 365 -2.95 -27.36 -1.58
N SER A 366 -3.31 -27.80 -2.78
CA SER A 366 -3.07 -29.14 -3.30
C SER A 366 -2.22 -29.12 -4.58
N SER A 367 -1.41 -30.16 -4.75
CA SER A 367 -0.72 -30.47 -6.01
C SER A 367 -1.44 -31.53 -6.86
N SER A 368 -2.56 -32.08 -6.36
CA SER A 368 -3.30 -33.13 -7.07
C SER A 368 -4.09 -32.56 -8.25
N PRO A 369 -4.04 -33.20 -9.43
CA PRO A 369 -4.82 -32.78 -10.60
C PRO A 369 -6.34 -32.83 -10.37
N ASP A 370 -6.81 -33.65 -9.43
CA ASP A 370 -8.24 -33.82 -9.11
C ASP A 370 -8.75 -32.79 -8.09
N SER A 371 -7.89 -31.91 -7.57
CA SER A 371 -8.27 -30.89 -6.59
C SER A 371 -8.90 -29.66 -7.23
N CYS A 372 -9.69 -28.92 -6.44
CA CYS A 372 -10.27 -27.65 -6.85
C CYS A 372 -9.18 -26.73 -7.43
N LEU A 373 -9.38 -26.24 -8.65
CA LEU A 373 -8.40 -25.42 -9.36
C LEU A 373 -8.05 -24.12 -8.61
N LEU A 374 -8.97 -23.61 -7.80
CA LEU A 374 -8.79 -22.41 -6.96
C LEU A 374 -7.87 -22.66 -5.77
N LEU A 375 -7.67 -23.92 -5.38
CA LEU A 375 -6.77 -24.37 -4.31
C LEU A 375 -5.50 -25.05 -4.85
N SER A 376 -5.18 -24.83 -6.12
CA SER A 376 -3.98 -25.41 -6.72
C SER A 376 -2.71 -24.64 -6.31
N LEU A 377 -1.62 -25.38 -6.04
CA LEU A 377 -0.28 -24.80 -5.91
C LEU A 377 0.20 -24.10 -7.19
N SER A 378 -0.32 -24.47 -8.36
CA SER A 378 0.00 -23.85 -9.65
C SER A 378 -0.91 -22.69 -10.03
N PHE A 379 -1.86 -22.30 -9.17
CA PHE A 379 -2.81 -21.22 -9.46
C PHE A 379 -2.15 -19.89 -9.88
N PRO A 380 -1.04 -19.42 -9.26
CA PRO A 380 -0.36 -18.19 -9.71
C PRO A 380 0.19 -18.26 -11.13
N LEU A 381 0.53 -19.45 -11.66
CA LEU A 381 0.94 -19.59 -13.05
C LEU A 381 -0.21 -19.32 -14.02
N ARG A 382 -1.43 -19.74 -13.66
CA ARG A 382 -2.64 -19.42 -14.43
C ARG A 382 -2.92 -17.92 -14.41
N LEU A 383 -2.81 -17.28 -13.24
CA LEU A 383 -2.93 -15.83 -13.12
C LEU A 383 -1.89 -15.10 -13.98
N SER A 384 -0.65 -15.59 -14.00
CA SER A 384 0.42 -15.02 -14.85
C SER A 384 0.03 -15.04 -16.33
N ASN A 385 -0.53 -16.15 -16.81
CA ASN A 385 -0.94 -16.29 -18.19
C ASN A 385 -2.11 -15.35 -18.54
N GLN A 386 -3.14 -15.29 -17.67
CA GLN A 386 -4.27 -14.36 -17.80
C GLN A 386 -3.81 -12.90 -17.82
N LEU A 387 -2.92 -12.54 -16.90
CA LEU A 387 -2.35 -11.19 -16.82
C LEU A 387 -1.57 -10.86 -18.09
N ARG A 388 -0.73 -11.78 -18.59
CA ARG A 388 0.01 -11.56 -19.84
C ARG A 388 -0.92 -11.34 -21.03
N GLN A 389 -1.96 -12.16 -21.18
CA GLN A 389 -2.94 -11.99 -22.26
C GLN A 389 -3.56 -10.59 -22.26
N PHE A 390 -3.87 -10.05 -21.08
CA PHE A 390 -4.35 -8.68 -20.94
C PHE A 390 -3.26 -7.64 -21.24
N LEU A 391 -2.08 -7.75 -20.64
CA LEU A 391 -1.01 -6.75 -20.76
C LEU A 391 -0.46 -6.60 -22.19
N VAL A 392 -0.59 -7.62 -23.04
CA VAL A 392 -0.25 -7.52 -24.46
C VAL A 392 -1.25 -6.67 -25.26
N THR A 393 -2.47 -6.50 -24.77
CA THR A 393 -3.55 -5.77 -25.47
C THR A 393 -3.61 -4.28 -25.13
N ILE A 394 -2.96 -3.85 -24.06
CA ILE A 394 -3.02 -2.46 -23.58
C ILE A 394 -1.70 -1.73 -23.85
N PRO A 395 -1.74 -0.45 -24.25
CA PRO A 395 -0.53 0.36 -24.38
C PRO A 395 0.25 0.43 -23.05
N HIS A 396 1.57 0.39 -23.16
CA HIS A 396 2.49 0.31 -22.02
C HIS A 396 2.40 1.53 -21.08
N ASP A 397 2.23 2.72 -21.65
CA ASP A 397 2.10 3.99 -20.93
C ASP A 397 0.85 4.03 -20.04
N MET A 398 -0.24 3.35 -20.41
CA MET A 398 -1.46 3.28 -19.62
C MET A 398 -1.29 2.57 -18.28
N VAL A 399 -0.22 1.79 -18.10
CA VAL A 399 0.09 1.11 -16.83
C VAL A 399 1.07 1.93 -15.98
N GLY A 400 1.99 2.65 -16.62
CA GLY A 400 3.10 3.36 -15.95
C GLY A 400 2.73 4.69 -15.29
N ILE A 401 1.62 5.31 -15.70
CA ILE A 401 1.21 6.68 -15.29
C ILE A 401 0.49 6.70 -13.90
N HIS A 402 0.37 5.56 -13.22
CA HIS A 402 -0.38 5.43 -11.96
C HIS A 402 0.47 5.54 -10.68
N GLY A 403 1.68 6.07 -10.78
CA GLY A 403 2.63 6.09 -9.67
C GLY A 403 3.03 4.68 -9.18
N SER A 404 3.55 4.59 -7.95
CA SER A 404 4.14 3.34 -7.43
C SER A 404 3.12 2.25 -7.09
N GLY A 405 1.83 2.56 -6.94
CA GLY A 405 0.82 1.62 -6.46
C GLY A 405 0.64 0.40 -7.37
N ILE A 406 0.43 0.61 -8.67
CA ILE A 406 0.33 -0.49 -9.64
C ILE A 406 1.64 -1.27 -9.74
N LEU A 407 2.78 -0.59 -9.70
CA LEU A 407 4.09 -1.24 -9.77
C LEU A 407 4.34 -2.14 -8.55
N GLU A 408 3.87 -1.75 -7.36
CA GLU A 408 3.91 -2.60 -6.16
C GLU A 408 3.02 -3.83 -6.28
N LYS A 409 1.82 -3.68 -6.84
CA LYS A 409 0.91 -4.80 -7.14
C LYS A 409 1.58 -5.78 -8.11
N LEU A 410 2.16 -5.28 -9.21
CA LEU A 410 2.89 -6.08 -10.21
C LEU A 410 4.15 -6.74 -9.63
N TYR A 411 4.90 -6.02 -8.78
CA TYR A 411 6.05 -6.58 -8.07
C TYR A 411 5.63 -7.80 -7.24
N GLU A 412 4.58 -7.68 -6.42
CA GLU A 412 4.13 -8.79 -5.57
C GLU A 412 3.63 -9.98 -6.40
N ILE A 413 2.88 -9.72 -7.48
CA ILE A 413 2.45 -10.77 -8.43
C ILE A 413 3.67 -11.50 -9.01
N ALA A 414 4.64 -10.76 -9.56
CA ALA A 414 5.86 -11.35 -10.13
C ALA A 414 6.70 -12.10 -9.10
N ASN A 415 6.80 -11.57 -7.88
CA ASN A 415 7.52 -12.18 -6.77
C ASN A 415 6.92 -13.53 -6.36
N VAL A 416 5.58 -13.66 -6.37
CA VAL A 416 4.88 -14.91 -6.09
C VAL A 416 5.01 -15.92 -7.24
N ILE A 417 4.85 -15.47 -8.49
CA ILE A 417 4.99 -16.35 -9.66
C ILE A 417 6.40 -16.95 -9.71
N THR A 418 7.42 -16.13 -9.49
CA THR A 418 8.81 -16.60 -9.46
C THR A 418 9.07 -17.60 -8.33
N ASP A 419 8.46 -17.42 -7.15
CA ASP A 419 8.51 -18.42 -6.07
C ASP A 419 7.91 -19.76 -6.50
N VAL A 420 6.72 -19.73 -7.14
CA VAL A 420 6.04 -20.95 -7.58
C VAL A 420 6.86 -21.70 -8.64
N VAL A 421 7.47 -20.99 -9.58
CA VAL A 421 8.30 -21.60 -10.63
C VAL A 421 9.57 -22.25 -10.05
N LEU A 422 10.20 -21.59 -9.08
CA LEU A 422 11.39 -22.12 -8.42
C LEU A 422 11.07 -23.39 -7.62
N GLN A 423 9.90 -23.45 -6.98
CA GLN A 423 9.53 -24.54 -6.07
C GLN A 423 8.78 -25.70 -6.74
N LEU A 424 8.06 -25.48 -7.84
CA LEU A 424 7.33 -26.57 -8.51
C LEU A 424 8.29 -27.49 -9.30
N PRO A 425 7.94 -28.80 -9.41
CA PRO A 425 8.66 -29.74 -10.27
C PRO A 425 8.66 -29.29 -11.73
N HIS A 426 9.67 -29.77 -12.48
CA HIS A 426 9.74 -29.56 -13.93
C HIS A 426 8.44 -30.05 -14.58
N ALA A 427 7.83 -29.21 -15.41
CA ALA A 427 6.66 -29.60 -16.19
C ALA A 427 7.10 -30.41 -17.42
N SER A 428 6.16 -31.09 -18.07
CA SER A 428 6.38 -31.61 -19.43
C SER A 428 6.81 -30.49 -20.39
N GLY A 429 7.53 -30.84 -21.46
CA GLY A 429 8.21 -29.90 -22.38
C GLY A 429 7.43 -28.62 -22.69
N ASP A 430 6.28 -28.73 -23.36
CA ASP A 430 5.49 -27.57 -23.80
C ASP A 430 5.02 -26.67 -22.64
N ASP A 431 4.63 -27.26 -21.50
CA ASP A 431 4.25 -26.50 -20.30
C ASP A 431 5.44 -25.75 -19.69
N THR A 432 6.63 -26.32 -19.75
CA THR A 432 7.86 -25.66 -19.28
C THR A 432 8.20 -24.48 -20.19
N ILE A 433 8.07 -24.63 -21.51
CA ILE A 433 8.29 -23.56 -22.50
C ILE A 433 7.32 -22.41 -22.27
N GLN A 434 6.02 -22.70 -22.10
CA GLN A 434 5.02 -21.65 -21.86
C GLN A 434 5.28 -20.88 -20.55
N ARG A 435 5.65 -21.59 -19.47
CA ARG A 435 6.04 -20.96 -18.20
C ARG A 435 7.23 -20.03 -18.36
N ILE A 436 8.25 -20.47 -19.11
CA ILE A 436 9.43 -19.66 -19.41
C ILE A 436 9.05 -18.38 -20.15
N HIS A 437 8.24 -18.48 -21.22
CA HIS A 437 7.78 -17.31 -21.97
C HIS A 437 7.01 -16.31 -21.09
N ASP A 438 6.12 -16.80 -20.23
CA ASP A 438 5.33 -15.94 -19.35
C ASP A 438 6.21 -15.21 -18.31
N ILE A 439 7.25 -15.88 -17.79
CA ILE A 439 8.23 -15.29 -16.85
C ILE A 439 9.11 -14.25 -17.54
N ILE A 440 9.62 -14.55 -18.74
CA ILE A 440 10.45 -13.61 -19.52
C ILE A 440 9.62 -12.37 -19.85
N PHE A 441 8.39 -12.57 -20.33
CA PHE A 441 7.47 -11.46 -20.58
C PHE A 441 7.26 -10.63 -19.31
N LEU A 442 6.92 -11.27 -18.19
CA LEU A 442 6.64 -10.55 -16.95
C LEU A 442 7.86 -9.79 -16.45
N LYS A 443 9.06 -10.38 -16.52
CA LYS A 443 10.34 -9.71 -16.22
C LYS A 443 10.51 -8.47 -17.10
N ASN A 444 10.47 -8.63 -18.41
CA ASN A 444 10.71 -7.53 -19.34
C ASN A 444 9.66 -6.43 -19.14
N PHE A 445 8.40 -6.81 -18.94
CA PHE A 445 7.32 -5.89 -18.68
C PHE A 445 7.53 -5.10 -17.39
N VAL A 446 7.72 -5.75 -16.23
CA VAL A 446 7.85 -5.00 -14.97
C VAL A 446 9.14 -4.17 -14.89
N TYR A 447 10.25 -4.65 -15.45
CA TYR A 447 11.52 -3.90 -15.48
C TYR A 447 11.57 -2.78 -16.52
N SER A 448 10.65 -2.77 -17.49
CA SER A 448 10.54 -1.66 -18.45
C SER A 448 9.97 -0.38 -17.83
N PHE A 449 9.31 -0.47 -16.67
CA PHE A 449 8.89 0.71 -15.92
C PHE A 449 10.04 1.23 -15.08
N ALA A 450 10.49 2.44 -15.37
CA ALA A 450 11.60 3.03 -14.63
C ALA A 450 11.25 3.16 -13.13
N GLY A 451 10.01 3.52 -12.79
CA GLY A 451 9.44 3.49 -11.44
C GLY A 451 9.66 2.18 -10.66
N PHE A 452 9.81 1.04 -11.31
CA PHE A 452 9.95 -0.27 -10.67
C PHE A 452 11.24 -0.41 -9.87
N GLN A 453 12.32 0.24 -10.32
CA GLN A 453 13.61 0.20 -9.60
C GLN A 453 13.51 0.79 -8.19
N THR A 454 12.57 1.72 -7.97
CA THR A 454 12.33 2.35 -6.66
C THR A 454 11.88 1.39 -5.58
N LEU A 455 11.34 0.24 -5.97
CA LEU A 455 10.92 -0.85 -5.09
C LEU A 455 12.11 -1.69 -4.61
N ARG A 456 13.32 -1.41 -5.11
CA ARG A 456 14.55 -2.17 -4.87
C ARG A 456 14.31 -3.67 -5.09
N PRO A 457 14.02 -4.10 -6.33
CA PRO A 457 13.59 -5.46 -6.62
C PRO A 457 14.73 -6.50 -6.54
N VAL A 458 15.76 -6.29 -5.71
CA VAL A 458 16.96 -7.15 -5.57
C VAL A 458 16.58 -8.62 -5.40
N VAL A 459 15.61 -8.91 -4.54
CA VAL A 459 15.12 -10.28 -4.31
C VAL A 459 14.50 -10.86 -5.58
N LEU A 460 13.71 -10.07 -6.30
CA LEU A 460 13.07 -10.52 -7.53
C LEU A 460 14.10 -10.70 -8.66
N THR A 461 15.10 -9.81 -8.77
CA THR A 461 16.22 -9.96 -9.70
C THR A 461 16.97 -11.27 -9.44
N GLN A 462 17.31 -11.54 -8.18
CA GLN A 462 17.98 -12.79 -7.77
C GLN A 462 17.15 -14.02 -8.14
N LYS A 463 15.83 -13.98 -7.93
CA LYS A 463 14.94 -15.08 -8.32
C LYS A 463 14.93 -15.32 -9.83
N PHE A 464 14.89 -14.26 -10.64
CA PHE A 464 14.98 -14.41 -12.09
C PHE A 464 16.32 -15.04 -12.52
N GLU A 465 17.43 -14.69 -11.86
CA GLU A 465 18.72 -15.34 -12.10
C GLU A 465 18.71 -16.82 -11.74
N MET A 466 18.13 -17.18 -10.59
CA MET A 466 17.96 -18.59 -10.20
C MET A 466 17.09 -19.38 -11.20
N ILE A 467 16.05 -18.76 -11.73
CA ILE A 467 15.20 -19.38 -12.77
C ILE A 467 16.02 -19.59 -14.05
N ARG A 468 16.84 -18.62 -14.45
CA ARG A 468 17.74 -18.72 -15.61
C ARG A 468 18.78 -19.84 -15.47
N GLU A 469 19.24 -20.11 -14.25
CA GLU A 469 20.13 -21.25 -13.98
C GLU A 469 19.38 -22.58 -13.99
N LYS A 470 18.12 -22.61 -13.50
CA LYS A 470 17.28 -23.81 -13.45
C LYS A 470 16.79 -24.25 -14.85
N TYR A 471 16.53 -23.30 -15.74
CA TYR A 471 16.01 -23.53 -17.09
C TYR A 471 16.96 -22.93 -18.14
N PRO A 472 18.00 -23.66 -18.58
CA PRO A 472 18.97 -23.14 -19.55
C PRO A 472 18.35 -22.79 -20.90
N GLU A 473 17.19 -23.36 -21.26
CA GLU A 473 16.41 -23.07 -22.46
C GLU A 473 16.00 -21.58 -22.55
N ILE A 474 15.95 -20.88 -21.41
CA ILE A 474 15.73 -19.42 -21.35
C ILE A 474 16.74 -18.68 -22.23
N ARG A 475 18.01 -19.12 -22.28
CA ARG A 475 19.04 -18.44 -23.07
C ARG A 475 18.79 -18.55 -24.57
N GLU A 476 18.25 -19.68 -25.02
CA GLU A 476 17.92 -19.90 -26.42
C GLU A 476 16.69 -19.08 -26.82
N ILE A 477 15.70 -18.97 -25.93
CA ILE A 477 14.48 -18.18 -26.14
C ILE A 477 14.78 -16.67 -26.12
N GLU A 478 15.63 -16.19 -25.20
CA GLU A 478 16.06 -14.78 -25.14
C GLU A 478 16.87 -14.35 -26.37
N LEU A 479 17.52 -15.28 -27.08
CA LEU A 479 18.23 -14.99 -28.33
C LEU A 479 17.30 -14.89 -29.56
N LEU A 480 16.06 -15.36 -29.44
CA LEU A 480 15.05 -15.38 -30.50
C LEU A 480 14.03 -14.25 -30.38
N LEU A 481 14.06 -13.49 -29.28
CA LEU A 481 13.24 -12.32 -28.97
C LEU A 481 14.07 -11.04 -29.12
#